data_AF-A0A345EH95-F1
#
_entry.id   AF-A0A345EH95-F1
#
_cell.length_a   1.000
_cell.length_b   1.000
_cell.length_c   1.000
_cell.angle_alpha   90.00
_cell.angle_beta   90.00
_cell.angle_gamma   90.00
#
_symmetry.space_group_name_H-M   'P 1'
#
loop_
_entity.id
_entity.type
_entity.pdbx_description
1 polymer ?
#
loop_
_entity_poly.entity_id
_entity_poly.type
_entity_poly.pdbx_seq_one_letter_code
_entity_poly.pdbx_strand_id
1 'polypeptide(L)'
;MNVVPDTSAVIDGRVSERVDDGSYEGATITVPEAVVGELEWQANEGHDTGWEGIEELQRLVEMAAEGTITVEYYGERPSAGQIRGADEGDIDAVVRDVAADLDATLLTSDVVQAEVSKAKGLDVEYVEPRGRDAEGLQIESFFDETTMSVHLRAGAKPKAKRGDIGDMHYQVIGDEPTTEAEMKEFAHDIAETARASPDGFVELDEPGMTIVQYRSYRIAVARPPFSDGFEITAVRPIVKTDLEDYEFAEDLKERLLERQRGVLISGAPGAGKSTFAQAVAEFLASHDNAVKTMEKPRDLQVGPDITQYTALGGDMAKTADSLLLVRPDYTIYDEVRKTEDFEVFADMRLAGVGMVGVVHATRAIDALQRLVGRVELGMIPQVVDTVVYIEAGRVDTVYDVQTEVKVPAGLTAEDLARPVIQISDFETGKPAYEIYTFNRQVVTVPLDGDEGSETGVSRLAKKEVEREIRSIARGHVEVELKGQNEAVVYVEEDDISYVIGKGGGRISDVENRLGIDIDVRTLDERPSGGSGSGGSADARGAAREGTVVTPEVTSRHVVVEASDAAEVGETVEVRADDEYLFTATVGRGGEIQVSRGSAIADELERAIDEKRRIAVLPT
;
A
#
# COMPACT_ATOMS: atom_id res chain seq x y z
N MET A 1 -4.92 20.46 -62.32
CA MET A 1 -5.43 20.03 -61.00
C MET A 1 -5.23 21.20 -60.05
N ASN A 2 -6.16 21.48 -59.15
CA ASN A 2 -5.97 22.49 -58.11
C ASN A 2 -5.90 21.78 -56.76
N VAL A 3 -4.83 22.04 -56.01
CA VAL A 3 -4.55 21.36 -54.73
C VAL A 3 -4.40 22.42 -53.65
N VAL A 4 -5.08 22.23 -52.52
CA VAL A 4 -4.97 23.08 -51.34
C VAL A 4 -4.35 22.26 -50.22
N PRO A 5 -3.05 22.44 -49.92
CA PRO A 5 -2.43 21.75 -48.80
C PRO A 5 -2.78 22.43 -47.47
N ASP A 6 -2.99 21.61 -46.43
CA ASP A 6 -3.08 22.09 -45.05
C ASP A 6 -1.68 22.25 -44.44
N THR A 7 -1.62 22.72 -43.18
CA THR A 7 -0.36 22.93 -42.48
C THR A 7 0.43 21.62 -42.34
N SER A 8 -0.24 20.49 -42.05
CA SER A 8 0.41 19.19 -41.86
C SER A 8 1.12 18.69 -43.13
N ALA A 9 0.47 18.77 -44.29
CA ALA A 9 1.04 18.36 -45.57
C ALA A 9 2.21 19.25 -46.02
N VAL A 10 2.19 20.54 -45.67
CA VAL A 10 3.30 21.46 -45.95
C VAL A 10 4.50 21.16 -45.05
N ILE A 11 4.30 20.97 -43.74
CA ILE A 11 5.38 20.64 -42.80
C ILE A 11 6.08 19.34 -43.22
N ASP A 12 5.31 18.30 -43.54
CA ASP A 12 5.84 17.00 -43.92
C ASP A 12 6.49 16.98 -45.32
N GLY A 13 6.44 18.10 -46.04
CA GLY A 13 6.92 18.21 -47.41
C GLY A 13 6.25 17.24 -48.38
N ARG A 14 4.98 16.89 -48.12
CA ARG A 14 4.18 16.00 -48.97
C ARG A 14 3.81 16.66 -50.30
N VAL A 15 3.76 17.99 -50.33
CA VAL A 15 3.41 18.73 -51.55
C VAL A 15 4.49 18.56 -52.62
N SER A 16 5.75 18.86 -52.30
CA SER A 16 6.89 18.73 -53.20
C SER A 16 7.15 17.28 -53.59
N GLU A 17 6.87 16.33 -52.70
CA GLU A 17 6.95 14.89 -53.00
C GLU A 17 6.08 14.50 -54.19
N ARG A 18 4.83 14.98 -54.22
CA ARG A 18 3.89 14.68 -55.31
C ARG A 18 4.23 15.41 -56.59
N VAL A 19 5.01 16.49 -56.51
CA VAL A 19 5.57 17.15 -57.69
C VAL A 19 6.72 16.31 -58.24
N ASP A 20 7.62 15.84 -57.37
CA ASP A 20 8.79 15.04 -57.76
C ASP A 20 8.43 13.66 -58.33
N ASP A 21 7.37 13.03 -57.81
CA ASP A 21 6.89 11.72 -58.31
C ASP A 21 6.03 11.84 -59.59
N GLY A 22 5.75 13.07 -60.05
CA GLY A 22 4.99 13.39 -61.25
C GLY A 22 3.47 13.43 -61.07
N SER A 23 2.94 13.14 -59.87
CA SER A 23 1.49 13.17 -59.60
C SER A 23 0.89 14.57 -59.78
N TYR A 24 1.66 15.61 -59.46
CA TYR A 24 1.26 17.02 -59.52
C TYR A 24 1.90 17.81 -60.67
N GLU A 25 2.44 17.13 -61.69
CA GLU A 25 3.01 17.83 -62.86
C GLU A 25 1.95 18.74 -63.53
N GLY A 26 2.23 20.04 -63.62
CA GLY A 26 1.32 21.06 -64.14
C GLY A 26 0.12 21.39 -63.24
N ALA A 27 0.15 21.00 -61.95
CA ALA A 27 -0.86 21.39 -60.98
C ALA A 27 -0.71 22.86 -60.52
N THR A 28 -1.82 23.43 -60.08
CA THR A 28 -1.86 24.68 -59.31
C THR A 28 -1.93 24.31 -57.83
N ILE A 29 -0.92 24.70 -57.07
CA ILE A 29 -0.85 24.56 -55.63
C ILE A 29 -1.30 25.88 -55.02
N THR A 30 -2.47 25.89 -54.39
CA THR A 30 -3.03 27.07 -53.75
C THR A 30 -2.82 27.00 -52.24
N VAL A 31 -1.83 27.75 -51.73
CA VAL A 31 -1.48 27.79 -50.30
C VAL A 31 -2.34 28.84 -49.58
N PRO A 32 -3.15 28.45 -48.57
CA PRO A 32 -3.89 29.44 -47.80
C PRO A 32 -2.97 30.37 -47.01
N GLU A 33 -3.25 31.67 -47.00
CA GLU A 33 -2.51 32.66 -46.20
C GLU A 33 -2.55 32.36 -44.69
N ALA A 34 -3.57 31.62 -44.23
CA ALA A 34 -3.63 31.13 -42.87
C ALA A 34 -2.54 30.09 -42.55
N VAL A 35 -2.24 29.19 -43.49
CA VAL A 35 -1.16 28.19 -43.35
C VAL A 35 0.20 28.90 -43.28
N VAL A 36 0.43 29.91 -44.13
CA VAL A 36 1.66 30.71 -44.08
C VAL A 36 1.80 31.44 -42.74
N GLY A 37 0.71 32.06 -42.25
CA GLY A 37 0.70 32.77 -40.97
C GLY A 37 1.00 31.84 -39.79
N GLU A 38 0.50 30.60 -39.83
CA GLU A 38 0.77 29.59 -38.82
C GLU A 38 2.24 29.13 -38.83
N LEU A 39 2.79 28.83 -40.00
CA LEU A 39 4.20 28.43 -40.15
C LEU A 39 5.16 29.55 -39.70
N GLU A 40 4.88 30.79 -40.08
CA GLU A 40 5.64 31.96 -39.61
C GLU A 40 5.57 32.10 -38.09
N TRP A 41 4.39 31.90 -37.49
CA TRP A 41 4.24 31.97 -36.04
C TRP A 41 5.02 30.87 -35.34
N GLN A 42 4.90 29.62 -35.80
CA GLN A 42 5.66 28.48 -35.29
C GLN A 42 7.18 28.72 -35.38
N ALA A 43 7.67 29.20 -36.52
CA ALA A 43 9.09 29.51 -36.70
C ALA A 43 9.56 30.64 -35.76
N ASN A 44 8.74 31.67 -35.54
CA ASN A 44 9.06 32.79 -34.63
C ASN A 44 9.04 32.38 -33.15
N GLU A 45 8.22 31.39 -32.76
CA GLU A 45 8.21 30.78 -31.43
C GLU A 45 9.32 29.71 -31.25
N GLY A 46 10.10 29.48 -32.30
CA GLY A 46 11.26 28.58 -32.31
C GLY A 46 10.90 27.11 -32.46
N HIS A 47 9.80 26.78 -33.14
CA HIS A 47 9.45 25.41 -33.52
C HIS A 47 10.10 25.06 -34.87
N ASP A 48 10.80 23.93 -34.92
CA ASP A 48 11.47 23.43 -36.13
C ASP A 48 10.45 23.12 -37.25
N THR A 49 9.26 22.65 -36.89
CA THR A 49 8.14 22.43 -37.84
C THR A 49 7.76 23.67 -38.64
N GLY A 50 7.86 24.86 -38.03
CA GLY A 50 7.64 26.12 -38.72
C GLY A 50 8.71 26.40 -39.77
N TRP A 51 9.97 26.08 -39.48
CA TRP A 51 11.08 26.20 -40.42
C TRP A 51 10.99 25.17 -41.54
N GLU A 52 10.67 23.91 -41.23
CA GLU A 52 10.43 22.84 -42.20
C GLU A 52 9.33 23.23 -43.20
N GLY A 53 8.19 23.74 -42.72
CA GLY A 53 7.13 24.22 -43.60
C GLY A 53 7.54 25.43 -44.44
N ILE A 54 8.37 26.35 -43.92
CA ILE A 54 8.91 27.47 -44.70
C ILE A 54 9.88 26.99 -45.79
N GLU A 55 10.74 26.01 -45.49
CA GLU A 55 11.64 25.38 -46.46
C GLU A 55 10.85 24.68 -47.58
N GLU A 56 9.77 23.98 -47.23
CA GLU A 56 8.86 23.41 -48.23
C GLU A 56 8.24 24.50 -49.12
N LEU A 57 7.75 25.61 -48.54
CA LEU A 57 7.22 26.72 -49.33
C LEU A 57 8.28 27.31 -50.29
N GLN A 58 9.54 27.41 -49.85
CA GLN A 58 10.65 27.85 -50.71
C GLN A 58 10.87 26.87 -51.87
N ARG A 59 10.86 25.56 -51.58
CA ARG A 59 11.00 24.52 -52.59
C ARG A 59 9.87 24.55 -53.62
N LEU A 60 8.63 24.78 -53.19
CA LEU A 60 7.49 24.93 -54.11
C LEU A 60 7.66 26.14 -55.04
N VAL A 61 8.20 27.25 -54.54
CA VAL A 61 8.51 28.43 -55.37
C VAL A 61 9.62 28.13 -56.39
N GLU A 62 10.64 27.37 -56.01
CA GLU A 62 11.68 26.91 -56.94
C GLU A 62 11.08 26.05 -58.06
N MET A 63 10.26 25.06 -57.72
CA MET A 63 9.56 24.20 -58.68
C MET A 63 8.61 24.99 -59.61
N ALA A 64 7.99 26.05 -59.10
CA ALA A 64 7.18 26.95 -59.91
C ALA A 64 8.02 27.79 -60.88
N ALA A 65 9.20 28.25 -60.46
CA ALA A 65 10.14 28.97 -61.32
C ALA A 65 10.70 28.10 -62.44
N GLU A 66 10.85 26.79 -62.20
CA GLU A 66 11.22 25.78 -63.20
C GLU A 66 10.08 25.42 -64.17
N GLY A 67 8.85 25.85 -63.86
CA GLY A 67 7.66 25.62 -64.67
C GLY A 67 7.00 24.25 -64.47
N THR A 68 7.39 23.52 -63.41
CA THR A 68 6.85 22.19 -63.09
C THR A 68 5.44 22.30 -62.49
N ILE A 69 5.17 23.36 -61.72
CA ILE A 69 3.87 23.68 -61.10
C ILE A 69 3.57 25.18 -61.15
N THR A 70 2.37 25.57 -60.74
CA THR A 70 2.02 26.96 -60.40
C THR A 70 1.73 27.05 -58.91
N VAL A 71 2.25 28.07 -58.21
CA VAL A 71 1.97 28.32 -56.79
C VAL A 71 1.21 29.64 -56.64
N GLU A 72 0.08 29.59 -55.95
CA GLU A 72 -0.76 30.75 -55.64
C GLU A 72 -1.01 30.84 -54.14
N TYR A 73 -1.09 32.05 -53.60
CA TYR A 73 -1.46 32.29 -52.22
C TYR A 73 -2.88 32.85 -52.16
N TYR A 74 -3.74 32.29 -51.31
CA TYR A 74 -5.17 32.60 -51.30
C TYR A 74 -5.71 32.87 -49.89
N GLY A 75 -6.64 33.82 -49.80
CA GLY A 75 -7.30 34.20 -48.55
C GLY A 75 -6.78 35.51 -47.93
N GLU A 76 -7.33 35.87 -46.77
CA GLU A 76 -6.87 37.01 -45.98
C GLU A 76 -5.80 36.56 -44.99
N ARG A 77 -4.69 37.32 -44.89
CA ARG A 77 -3.65 37.06 -43.90
C ARG A 77 -4.18 37.29 -42.48
N PRO A 78 -4.22 36.28 -41.61
CA PRO A 78 -4.69 36.45 -40.24
C PRO A 78 -3.82 37.45 -39.47
N SER A 79 -4.42 38.22 -38.55
CA SER A 79 -3.63 39.09 -37.68
C SER A 79 -2.90 38.27 -36.60
N ALA A 80 -1.76 38.77 -36.12
CA ALA A 80 -0.95 38.09 -35.08
C ALA A 80 -1.72 37.78 -33.77
N GLY A 81 -2.82 38.50 -33.49
CA GLY A 81 -3.70 38.21 -32.35
C GLY A 81 -4.72 37.10 -32.60
N GLN A 82 -5.08 36.85 -33.87
CA GLN A 82 -5.95 35.75 -34.27
C GLN A 82 -5.19 34.42 -34.34
N ILE A 83 -3.92 34.44 -34.75
CA ILE A 83 -3.07 33.23 -34.81
C ILE A 83 -2.78 32.69 -33.40
N ARG A 84 -2.41 33.55 -32.45
CA ARG A 84 -2.11 33.14 -31.05
C ARG A 84 -3.30 32.60 -30.26
N GLY A 85 -4.52 32.86 -30.71
CA GLY A 85 -5.74 32.50 -29.99
C GLY A 85 -6.68 31.62 -30.79
N ALA A 86 -6.28 31.20 -31.98
CA ALA A 86 -6.99 30.22 -32.78
C ALA A 86 -6.67 28.83 -32.22
N ASP A 87 -7.71 28.02 -31.99
CA ASP A 87 -7.49 26.59 -31.77
C ASP A 87 -7.05 25.96 -33.10
N GLU A 88 -6.30 24.85 -33.06
CA GLU A 88 -5.79 24.13 -34.24
C GLU A 88 -6.90 23.90 -35.30
N GLY A 89 -8.13 23.65 -34.85
CA GLY A 89 -9.30 23.45 -35.71
C GLY A 89 -9.82 24.70 -36.46
N ASP A 90 -9.44 25.92 -36.08
CA ASP A 90 -9.87 27.15 -36.74
C ASP A 90 -9.12 27.36 -38.07
N ILE A 91 -7.83 27.06 -38.10
CA ILE A 91 -7.02 27.13 -39.32
C ILE A 91 -7.47 26.04 -40.29
N ASP A 92 -7.71 24.84 -39.79
CA ASP A 92 -8.28 23.74 -40.56
C ASP A 92 -9.66 24.05 -41.15
N ALA A 93 -10.46 24.87 -40.48
CA ALA A 93 -11.71 25.38 -41.06
C ALA A 93 -11.45 26.29 -42.25
N VAL A 94 -10.49 27.22 -42.15
CA VAL A 94 -10.12 28.11 -43.25
C VAL A 94 -9.59 27.31 -44.44
N VAL A 95 -8.72 26.32 -44.22
CA VAL A 95 -8.20 25.46 -45.30
C VAL A 95 -9.34 24.75 -46.04
N ARG A 96 -10.32 24.21 -45.31
CA ARG A 96 -11.52 23.57 -45.90
C ARG A 96 -12.38 24.56 -46.68
N ASP A 97 -12.57 25.76 -46.16
CA ASP A 97 -13.35 26.80 -46.84
C ASP A 97 -12.66 27.23 -48.16
N VAL A 98 -11.33 27.36 -48.15
CA VAL A 98 -10.54 27.65 -49.36
C VAL A 98 -10.63 26.50 -50.37
N ALA A 99 -10.51 25.25 -49.93
CA ALA A 99 -10.67 24.08 -50.80
C ALA A 99 -12.07 24.03 -51.44
N ALA A 100 -13.12 24.34 -50.66
CA ALA A 100 -14.50 24.40 -51.12
C ALA A 100 -14.72 25.52 -52.14
N ASP A 101 -14.23 26.73 -51.84
CA ASP A 101 -14.40 27.92 -52.69
C ASP A 101 -13.73 27.77 -54.06
N LEU A 102 -12.63 27.03 -54.12
CA LEU A 102 -11.82 26.83 -55.32
C LEU A 102 -12.10 25.51 -56.04
N ASP A 103 -13.05 24.69 -55.54
CA ASP A 103 -13.34 23.33 -56.04
C ASP A 103 -12.04 22.51 -56.18
N ALA A 104 -11.20 22.58 -55.14
CA ALA A 104 -9.84 22.05 -55.12
C ALA A 104 -9.74 20.79 -54.24
N THR A 105 -8.76 19.94 -54.55
CA THR A 105 -8.45 18.76 -53.73
C THR A 105 -7.67 19.20 -52.49
N LEU A 106 -8.20 18.92 -51.30
CA LEU A 106 -7.52 19.18 -50.03
C LEU A 106 -6.47 18.08 -49.79
N LEU A 107 -5.20 18.48 -49.66
CA LEU A 107 -4.10 17.57 -49.31
C LEU A 107 -3.78 17.71 -47.82
N THR A 108 -3.81 16.60 -47.08
CA THR A 108 -3.57 16.60 -45.64
C THR A 108 -2.84 15.35 -45.16
N SER A 109 -2.00 15.52 -44.14
CA SER A 109 -1.41 14.43 -43.35
C SER A 109 -2.17 14.13 -42.05
N ASP A 110 -3.19 14.92 -41.73
CA ASP A 110 -4.02 14.77 -40.53
C ASP A 110 -5.29 13.93 -40.83
N VAL A 111 -5.45 12.84 -40.08
CA VAL A 111 -6.58 11.90 -40.23
C VAL A 111 -7.92 12.56 -39.88
N VAL A 112 -7.97 13.38 -38.83
CA VAL A 112 -9.18 14.10 -38.40
C VAL A 112 -9.59 15.11 -39.47
N GLN A 113 -8.65 15.92 -39.96
CA GLN A 113 -8.91 16.88 -41.02
C GLN A 113 -9.38 16.19 -42.30
N ALA A 114 -8.79 15.05 -42.66
CA ALA A 114 -9.21 14.25 -43.80
C ALA A 114 -10.66 13.75 -43.66
N GLU A 115 -10.99 13.11 -42.54
CA GLU A 115 -12.32 12.53 -42.32
C GLU A 115 -13.41 13.61 -42.21
N VAL A 116 -13.11 14.74 -41.55
CA VAL A 116 -14.04 15.86 -41.46
C VAL A 116 -14.27 16.51 -42.83
N SER A 117 -13.22 16.63 -43.65
CA SER A 117 -13.32 17.20 -45.01
C SER A 117 -14.12 16.29 -45.95
N LYS A 118 -13.90 14.97 -45.91
CA LYS A 118 -14.71 13.98 -46.63
C LYS A 118 -16.18 14.03 -46.20
N ALA A 119 -16.45 14.15 -44.90
CA ALA A 119 -17.81 14.27 -44.38
C ALA A 119 -18.53 15.55 -44.85
N LYS A 120 -17.78 16.62 -45.12
CA LYS A 120 -18.29 17.86 -45.73
C LYS A 120 -18.44 17.78 -47.25
N GLY A 121 -18.05 16.66 -47.88
CA GLY A 121 -18.16 16.44 -49.31
C GLY A 121 -17.05 17.09 -50.14
N LEU A 122 -15.90 17.40 -49.53
CA LEU A 122 -14.72 17.89 -50.24
C LEU A 122 -13.95 16.71 -50.85
N ASP A 123 -13.29 16.96 -51.98
CA ASP A 123 -12.29 16.04 -52.52
C ASP A 123 -11.04 16.11 -51.65
N VAL A 124 -10.65 14.99 -51.07
CA VAL A 124 -9.56 14.91 -50.09
C VAL A 124 -8.55 13.86 -50.54
N GLU A 125 -7.30 14.26 -50.53
CA GLU A 125 -6.16 13.38 -50.64
C GLU A 125 -5.46 13.31 -49.29
N TYR A 126 -5.61 12.17 -48.61
CA TYR A 126 -4.90 11.90 -47.37
C TYR A 126 -3.58 11.20 -47.69
N VAL A 127 -2.49 11.69 -47.12
CA VAL A 127 -1.17 11.07 -47.19
C VAL A 127 -0.76 10.73 -45.78
N GLU A 128 -0.17 9.56 -45.56
CA GLU A 128 0.47 9.32 -44.27
C GLU A 128 1.56 10.38 -44.05
N PRO A 129 1.80 10.88 -42.83
CA PRO A 129 2.91 11.79 -42.56
C PRO A 129 4.25 11.23 -43.04
N ARG A 130 5.22 12.06 -43.44
CA ARG A 130 6.57 11.54 -43.77
C ARG A 130 7.09 10.80 -42.55
N GLY A 131 7.61 9.60 -42.76
CA GLY A 131 8.16 8.80 -41.69
C GLY A 131 9.19 9.60 -40.91
N ARG A 132 8.80 10.08 -39.73
CA ARG A 132 9.42 9.47 -38.56
C ARG A 132 8.94 8.04 -38.63
N ASP A 133 9.80 7.14 -39.11
CA ASP A 133 9.51 5.73 -39.03
C ASP A 133 8.93 5.48 -37.64
N ALA A 134 7.72 4.92 -37.56
CA ALA A 134 7.11 4.47 -36.32
C ALA A 134 7.88 3.27 -35.74
N GLU A 135 9.21 3.26 -35.90
CA GLU A 135 10.16 2.29 -35.39
C GLU A 135 10.52 2.60 -33.93
N GLY A 136 10.33 3.83 -33.43
CA GLY A 136 10.56 4.18 -32.03
C GLY A 136 10.62 5.68 -31.75
N LEU A 137 10.97 6.05 -30.52
CA LEU A 137 11.18 7.45 -30.12
C LEU A 137 12.58 7.94 -30.54
N GLN A 138 12.71 9.22 -30.88
CA GLN A 138 14.02 9.83 -31.19
C GLN A 138 15.04 9.64 -30.05
N ILE A 139 14.56 9.70 -28.80
CA ILE A 139 15.39 9.54 -27.60
C ILE A 139 15.93 8.12 -27.43
N GLU A 140 15.43 7.11 -28.16
CA GLU A 140 15.96 5.74 -28.13
C GLU A 140 17.41 5.69 -28.60
N SER A 141 17.82 6.60 -29.49
CA SER A 141 19.20 6.71 -29.96
C SER A 141 20.23 6.96 -28.85
N PHE A 142 19.80 7.48 -27.69
CA PHE A 142 20.66 7.68 -26.53
C PHE A 142 20.84 6.42 -25.66
N PHE A 143 20.05 5.37 -25.91
CA PHE A 143 20.11 4.11 -25.18
C PHE A 143 20.94 3.05 -25.91
N ASP A 144 21.96 2.52 -25.23
CA ASP A 144 22.60 1.25 -25.61
C ASP A 144 22.07 0.08 -24.75
N GLU A 145 22.65 -1.11 -24.91
CA GLU A 145 22.29 -2.32 -24.14
C GLU A 145 22.51 -2.16 -22.62
N THR A 146 23.42 -1.27 -22.21
CA THR A 146 23.79 -1.03 -20.80
C THR A 146 23.16 0.24 -20.22
N THR A 147 22.41 0.98 -21.04
CA THR A 147 21.85 2.28 -20.66
C THR A 147 20.54 2.12 -19.92
N MET A 148 20.53 2.64 -18.71
CA MET A 148 19.42 2.50 -17.78
C MET A 148 18.49 3.67 -17.77
N SER A 149 19.08 4.86 -17.89
CA SER A 149 18.29 6.06 -17.96
C SER A 149 19.05 7.11 -18.72
N VAL A 150 18.30 7.93 -19.44
CA VAL A 150 18.77 9.09 -20.18
C VAL A 150 18.13 10.32 -19.55
N HIS A 151 18.96 11.34 -19.33
CA HIS A 151 18.62 12.58 -18.65
C HIS A 151 19.01 13.73 -19.57
N LEU A 152 18.01 14.39 -20.17
CA LEU A 152 18.16 15.50 -21.10
C LEU A 152 17.60 16.77 -20.44
N ARG A 153 18.32 17.88 -20.57
CA ARG A 153 17.88 19.17 -20.02
C ARG A 153 18.37 20.31 -20.90
N ALA A 154 17.49 21.27 -21.16
CA ALA A 154 17.83 22.47 -21.92
C ALA A 154 19.03 23.21 -21.29
N GLY A 155 20.04 23.52 -22.11
CA GLY A 155 21.28 24.18 -21.71
C GLY A 155 22.32 23.27 -21.03
N ALA A 156 22.07 21.96 -20.92
CA ALA A 156 23.00 20.99 -20.34
C ALA A 156 23.40 19.91 -21.34
N LYS A 157 24.60 19.35 -21.17
CA LYS A 157 25.00 18.18 -21.97
C LYS A 157 24.15 16.96 -21.61
N PRO A 158 23.71 16.15 -22.58
CA PRO A 158 22.91 14.97 -22.32
C PRO A 158 23.71 13.94 -21.52
N LYS A 159 23.03 13.26 -20.60
CA LYS A 159 23.66 12.27 -19.70
C LYS A 159 22.91 10.96 -19.72
N ALA A 160 23.63 9.86 -19.61
CA ALA A 160 23.08 8.54 -19.34
C ALA A 160 23.64 7.98 -18.04
N LYS A 161 22.84 7.14 -17.37
CA LYS A 161 23.31 6.26 -16.30
C LYS A 161 23.59 4.88 -16.91
N ARG A 162 24.85 4.44 -16.86
CA ARG A 162 25.35 3.18 -17.46
C ARG A 162 26.18 2.39 -16.45
N GLY A 163 26.21 1.06 -16.60
CA GLY A 163 27.03 0.14 -15.79
C GLY A 163 26.23 -1.06 -15.28
N ASP A 164 26.94 -2.00 -14.63
CA ASP A 164 26.34 -3.17 -14.01
C ASP A 164 25.54 -2.81 -12.74
N ILE A 165 24.61 -3.69 -12.36
CA ILE A 165 23.78 -3.52 -11.17
C ILE A 165 24.68 -3.44 -9.93
N GLY A 166 24.69 -2.27 -9.27
CA GLY A 166 25.49 -1.99 -8.08
C GLY A 166 26.71 -1.08 -8.32
N ASP A 167 27.12 -0.85 -9.57
CA ASP A 167 28.25 0.02 -9.93
C ASP A 167 27.90 0.94 -11.13
N MET A 168 26.78 1.67 -10.98
CA MET A 168 26.25 2.55 -12.03
C MET A 168 26.80 3.97 -11.92
N HIS A 169 27.23 4.54 -13.05
CA HIS A 169 27.79 5.89 -13.12
C HIS A 169 27.07 6.77 -14.14
N TYR A 170 26.97 8.07 -13.83
CA TYR A 170 26.53 9.07 -14.79
C TYR A 170 27.64 9.37 -15.79
N GLN A 171 27.32 9.27 -17.07
CA GLN A 171 28.23 9.52 -18.16
C GLN A 171 27.61 10.56 -19.10
N VAL A 172 28.42 11.50 -19.55
CA VAL A 172 28.02 12.46 -20.59
C VAL A 172 28.02 11.72 -21.92
N ILE A 173 26.92 11.78 -22.67
CA ILE A 173 26.72 11.03 -23.92
C ILE A 173 26.70 11.91 -25.17
N GLY A 174 26.83 13.23 -25.00
CA GLY A 174 26.93 14.18 -26.09
C GLY A 174 27.83 15.36 -25.72
N ASP A 175 28.59 15.85 -26.69
CA ASP A 175 29.58 16.90 -26.45
C ASP A 175 28.96 18.31 -26.40
N GLU A 176 27.82 18.51 -27.04
CA GLU A 176 27.11 19.78 -27.09
C GLU A 176 25.95 19.83 -26.07
N PRO A 177 25.65 20.99 -25.47
CA PRO A 177 24.46 21.15 -24.64
C PRO A 177 23.19 21.02 -25.50
N THR A 178 22.20 20.28 -25.00
CA THR A 178 20.89 20.18 -25.64
C THR A 178 20.18 21.52 -25.55
N THR A 179 19.70 22.03 -26.67
CA THR A 179 19.01 23.32 -26.80
C THR A 179 17.55 23.22 -26.38
N GLU A 180 16.90 24.36 -26.16
CA GLU A 180 15.47 24.37 -25.84
C GLU A 180 14.60 23.89 -27.03
N ALA A 181 15.03 24.16 -28.27
CA ALA A 181 14.35 23.69 -29.49
C ALA A 181 14.38 22.16 -29.57
N GLU A 182 15.56 21.54 -29.47
CA GLU A 182 15.71 20.07 -29.44
C GLU A 182 14.87 19.44 -28.31
N MET A 183 14.84 20.05 -27.12
CA MET A 183 14.03 19.55 -26.02
C MET A 183 12.53 19.62 -26.30
N LYS A 184 12.04 20.66 -26.99
CA LYS A 184 10.65 20.76 -27.43
C LYS A 184 10.33 19.71 -28.50
N GLU A 185 11.24 19.48 -29.43
CA GLU A 185 11.12 18.45 -30.46
C GLU A 185 10.98 17.06 -29.83
N PHE A 186 11.91 16.68 -28.93
CA PHE A 186 11.83 15.42 -28.21
C PHE A 186 10.54 15.29 -27.40
N ALA A 187 10.13 16.34 -26.71
CA ALA A 187 8.89 16.32 -25.93
C ALA A 187 7.64 16.09 -26.82
N HIS A 188 7.62 16.72 -28.00
CA HIS A 188 6.55 16.53 -28.97
C HIS A 188 6.57 15.11 -29.56
N ASP A 189 7.73 14.62 -29.97
CA ASP A 189 7.94 13.24 -30.45
C ASP A 189 7.42 12.19 -29.45
N ILE A 190 7.77 12.36 -28.17
CA ILE A 190 7.32 11.48 -27.09
C ILE A 190 5.80 11.50 -26.94
N ALA A 191 5.18 12.67 -26.97
CA ALA A 191 3.73 12.79 -26.79
C ALA A 191 2.95 12.19 -27.98
N GLU A 192 3.37 12.49 -29.21
CA GLU A 192 2.68 12.03 -30.42
C GLU A 192 2.87 10.53 -30.63
N THR A 193 4.11 10.05 -30.54
CA THR A 193 4.41 8.62 -30.71
C THR A 193 3.71 7.77 -29.67
N ALA A 194 3.59 8.25 -28.43
CA ALA A 194 2.88 7.52 -27.38
C ALA A 194 1.35 7.49 -27.53
N ARG A 195 0.75 8.49 -28.21
CA ARG A 195 -0.69 8.51 -28.51
C ARG A 195 -1.02 7.68 -29.75
N ALA A 196 -0.12 7.70 -30.75
CA ALA A 196 -0.30 7.00 -32.00
C ALA A 196 0.02 5.50 -31.93
N SER A 197 0.91 5.09 -31.02
CA SER A 197 1.36 3.70 -30.89
C SER A 197 0.45 2.85 -29.99
N PRO A 198 0.14 1.60 -30.38
CA PRO A 198 -0.53 0.65 -29.49
C PRO A 198 0.34 0.25 -28.27
N ASP A 199 1.66 0.41 -28.38
CA ASP A 199 2.63 0.13 -27.31
C ASP A 199 2.94 1.37 -26.46
N GLY A 200 2.21 2.47 -26.68
CA GLY A 200 2.33 3.73 -25.97
C GLY A 200 1.07 4.10 -25.20
N PHE A 201 1.24 4.74 -24.05
CA PHE A 201 0.15 5.47 -23.39
C PHE A 201 0.67 6.61 -22.52
N VAL A 202 -0.16 7.64 -22.37
CA VAL A 202 0.09 8.76 -21.46
C VAL A 202 -0.48 8.40 -20.08
N GLU A 203 0.40 8.29 -19.08
CA GLU A 203 0.05 7.95 -17.70
C GLU A 203 -0.47 9.16 -16.93
N LEU A 204 0.16 10.32 -17.15
CA LEU A 204 -0.18 11.60 -16.54
C LEU A 204 0.07 12.71 -17.56
N ASP A 205 -0.89 13.63 -17.67
CA ASP A 205 -0.73 14.85 -18.47
C ASP A 205 -1.32 16.02 -17.70
N GLU A 206 -0.45 16.75 -17.00
CA GLU A 206 -0.78 17.90 -16.16
C GLU A 206 -0.02 19.14 -16.65
N PRO A 207 -0.48 20.36 -16.34
CA PRO A 207 0.24 21.57 -16.71
C PRO A 207 1.69 21.56 -16.20
N GLY A 208 2.64 21.40 -17.11
CA GLY A 208 4.08 21.39 -16.84
C GLY A 208 4.73 20.02 -16.61
N MET A 209 3.96 18.92 -16.57
CA MET A 209 4.51 17.55 -16.42
C MET A 209 3.68 16.55 -17.22
N THR A 210 4.36 15.73 -18.02
CA THR A 210 3.75 14.62 -18.74
C THR A 210 4.56 13.35 -18.45
N ILE A 211 3.89 12.25 -18.07
CA ILE A 211 4.50 10.93 -17.89
C ILE A 211 3.95 10.01 -18.96
N VAL A 212 4.87 9.42 -19.73
CA VAL A 212 4.58 8.53 -20.85
C VAL A 212 5.21 7.18 -20.59
N GLN A 213 4.46 6.12 -20.84
CA GLN A 213 4.99 4.77 -20.98
C GLN A 213 4.98 4.42 -22.47
N TYR A 214 6.14 4.11 -23.04
CA TYR A 214 6.28 3.66 -24.42
C TYR A 214 7.19 2.45 -24.47
N ARG A 215 6.65 1.30 -24.89
CA ARG A 215 7.34 0.00 -24.81
C ARG A 215 7.94 -0.20 -23.41
N SER A 216 9.24 -0.49 -23.31
CA SER A 216 9.98 -0.64 -22.06
C SER A 216 10.43 0.68 -21.41
N TYR A 217 10.13 1.84 -22.00
CA TYR A 217 10.58 3.13 -21.50
C TYR A 217 9.49 3.81 -20.69
N ARG A 218 9.86 4.28 -19.50
CA ARG A 218 9.06 5.24 -18.74
C ARG A 218 9.71 6.60 -18.84
N ILE A 219 8.97 7.59 -19.34
CA ILE A 219 9.51 8.87 -19.76
C ILE A 219 8.75 9.98 -19.04
N ALA A 220 9.46 10.78 -18.26
CA ALA A 220 8.95 11.99 -17.64
C ALA A 220 9.42 13.21 -18.43
N VAL A 221 8.48 14.04 -18.86
CA VAL A 221 8.70 15.29 -19.59
C VAL A 221 8.23 16.44 -18.70
N ALA A 222 9.16 17.24 -18.20
CA ALA A 222 8.88 18.43 -17.41
C ALA A 222 9.13 19.70 -18.26
N ARG A 223 8.22 20.67 -18.13
CA ARG A 223 8.27 21.95 -18.87
C ARG A 223 7.84 23.13 -18.00
N PRO A 224 8.28 24.36 -18.31
CA PRO A 224 7.79 25.57 -17.63
C PRO A 224 6.25 25.68 -17.69
N PRO A 225 5.60 26.22 -16.65
CA PRO A 225 6.17 26.84 -15.45
C PRO A 225 6.48 25.87 -14.29
N PHE A 226 6.24 24.56 -14.46
CA PHE A 226 6.49 23.57 -13.40
C PHE A 226 7.99 23.38 -13.14
N SER A 227 8.79 23.37 -14.21
CA SER A 227 10.26 23.37 -14.17
C SER A 227 10.84 24.71 -14.63
N ASP A 228 12.13 24.94 -14.35
CA ASP A 228 12.87 26.14 -14.78
C ASP A 228 13.34 26.08 -16.25
N GLY A 229 13.14 24.95 -16.91
CA GLY A 229 13.41 24.70 -18.32
C GLY A 229 12.91 23.31 -18.72
N PHE A 230 12.98 22.95 -20.00
CA PHE A 230 12.60 21.61 -20.44
C PHE A 230 13.57 20.55 -19.89
N GLU A 231 13.01 19.46 -19.38
CA GLU A 231 13.74 18.30 -18.87
C GLU A 231 13.02 17.02 -19.29
N ILE A 232 13.76 16.05 -19.80
CA ILE A 232 13.26 14.72 -20.16
C ILE A 232 14.11 13.69 -19.43
N THR A 233 13.45 12.86 -18.63
CA THR A 233 14.06 11.69 -17.99
C THR A 233 13.38 10.44 -18.53
N ALA A 234 14.12 9.63 -19.27
CA ALA A 234 13.67 8.34 -19.76
C ALA A 234 14.39 7.24 -19.00
N VAL A 235 13.65 6.26 -18.46
CA VAL A 235 14.21 5.11 -17.75
C VAL A 235 13.78 3.82 -18.44
N ARG A 236 14.71 2.88 -18.56
CA ARG A 236 14.47 1.50 -18.96
C ARG A 236 14.58 0.62 -17.71
N PRO A 237 13.47 0.10 -17.15
CA PRO A 237 13.53 -0.79 -15.99
C PRO A 237 14.33 -2.07 -16.32
N ILE A 238 15.16 -2.55 -15.40
CA ILE A 238 15.92 -3.81 -15.58
C ILE A 238 15.25 -4.98 -14.89
N VAL A 239 15.39 -6.12 -15.57
CA VAL A 239 15.29 -7.50 -15.13
C VAL A 239 13.85 -8.02 -15.08
N LYS A 240 13.49 -8.73 -16.14
CA LYS A 240 12.56 -9.86 -16.00
C LYS A 240 13.35 -10.98 -15.31
N THR A 241 12.93 -11.33 -14.10
CA THR A 241 13.39 -12.55 -13.42
C THR A 241 12.36 -13.62 -13.64
N ASP A 242 12.79 -14.85 -13.90
CA ASP A 242 11.88 -15.97 -13.93
C ASP A 242 11.61 -16.45 -12.50
N LEU A 243 10.43 -17.03 -12.25
CA LEU A 243 10.12 -17.57 -10.92
C LEU A 243 11.12 -18.67 -10.50
N GLU A 244 11.76 -19.31 -11.48
CA GLU A 244 12.78 -20.35 -11.29
C GLU A 244 14.08 -19.84 -10.66
N ASP A 245 14.34 -18.53 -10.73
CA ASP A 245 15.54 -17.90 -10.18
C ASP A 245 15.46 -17.72 -8.65
N TYR A 246 14.29 -17.94 -8.05
CA TYR A 246 14.05 -17.72 -6.63
C TYR A 246 14.20 -18.99 -5.80
N GLU A 247 14.71 -18.83 -4.57
CA GLU A 247 14.62 -19.87 -3.55
C GLU A 247 13.13 -20.20 -3.28
N PHE A 248 12.82 -21.48 -3.06
CA PHE A 248 11.45 -22.03 -2.94
C PHE A 248 10.59 -22.04 -4.22
N ALA A 249 11.19 -21.85 -5.40
CA ALA A 249 10.45 -21.82 -6.67
C ALA A 249 9.51 -23.03 -6.85
N GLU A 250 10.02 -24.27 -6.72
CA GLU A 250 9.22 -25.47 -6.99
C GLU A 250 8.01 -25.59 -6.05
N ASP A 251 8.19 -25.33 -4.75
CA ASP A 251 7.09 -25.41 -3.78
C ASP A 251 6.05 -24.30 -4.02
N LEU A 252 6.51 -23.08 -4.34
CA LEU A 252 5.63 -21.97 -4.68
C LEU A 252 4.86 -22.24 -5.97
N LYS A 253 5.52 -22.81 -7.00
CA LYS A 253 4.89 -23.22 -8.26
C LYS A 253 3.78 -24.24 -8.02
N GLU A 254 4.07 -25.34 -7.32
CA GLU A 254 3.09 -26.38 -7.02
C GLU A 254 1.88 -25.77 -6.28
N ARG A 255 2.15 -24.92 -5.29
CA ARG A 255 1.13 -24.26 -4.48
C ARG A 255 0.25 -23.31 -5.29
N LEU A 256 0.83 -22.53 -6.20
CA LEU A 256 0.13 -21.59 -7.08
C LEU A 256 -0.75 -22.30 -8.12
N LEU A 257 -0.33 -23.49 -8.59
CA LEU A 257 -1.07 -24.29 -9.57
C LEU A 257 -2.17 -25.16 -8.96
N GLU A 258 -2.04 -25.57 -7.69
CA GLU A 258 -3.01 -26.49 -7.05
C GLU A 258 -4.42 -25.91 -7.00
N ARG A 259 -4.56 -24.63 -6.64
CA ARG A 259 -5.82 -23.90 -6.59
C ARG A 259 -5.58 -22.40 -6.60
N GLN A 260 -6.61 -21.64 -6.93
CA GLN A 260 -6.61 -20.18 -6.77
C GLN A 260 -6.40 -19.80 -5.30
N ARG A 261 -5.33 -19.05 -5.02
CA ARG A 261 -4.90 -18.65 -3.68
C ARG A 261 -4.91 -17.14 -3.48
N GLY A 262 -4.89 -16.74 -2.23
CA GLY A 262 -4.61 -15.38 -1.81
C GLY A 262 -3.18 -15.26 -1.33
N VAL A 263 -2.34 -14.55 -2.08
CA VAL A 263 -0.91 -14.37 -1.80
C VAL A 263 -0.64 -12.90 -1.51
N LEU A 264 0.04 -12.61 -0.40
CA LEU A 264 0.63 -11.29 -0.16
C LEU A 264 2.15 -11.36 -0.31
N ILE A 265 2.67 -10.56 -1.23
CA ILE A 265 4.11 -10.32 -1.38
C ILE A 265 4.47 -9.09 -0.55
N SER A 266 5.32 -9.28 0.44
CA SER A 266 5.68 -8.28 1.45
C SER A 266 7.18 -7.99 1.45
N GLY A 267 7.59 -6.87 2.03
CA GLY A 267 8.99 -6.42 2.01
C GLY A 267 9.15 -4.90 1.99
N ALA A 268 10.34 -4.42 2.33
CA ALA A 268 10.65 -2.99 2.32
C ALA A 268 10.51 -2.37 0.91
N PRO A 269 10.32 -1.04 0.79
CA PRO A 269 10.43 -0.35 -0.49
C PRO A 269 11.77 -0.68 -1.17
N GLY A 270 11.74 -0.95 -2.48
CA GLY A 270 12.95 -1.34 -3.24
C GLY A 270 13.45 -2.77 -3.01
N ALA A 271 12.77 -3.60 -2.21
CA ALA A 271 13.20 -4.98 -1.95
C ALA A 271 13.08 -5.95 -3.14
N GLY A 272 12.47 -5.55 -4.27
CA GLY A 272 12.24 -6.44 -5.43
C GLY A 272 10.86 -7.12 -5.48
N LYS A 273 9.87 -6.63 -4.72
CA LYS A 273 8.52 -7.21 -4.66
C LYS A 273 7.79 -7.22 -6.00
N SER A 274 7.75 -6.09 -6.70
CA SER A 274 7.05 -5.98 -8.00
C SER A 274 7.75 -6.85 -9.05
N THR A 275 9.07 -6.99 -9.00
CA THR A 275 9.84 -7.93 -9.82
C THR A 275 9.43 -9.39 -9.56
N PHE A 276 9.32 -9.79 -8.29
CA PHE A 276 8.79 -11.12 -7.95
C PHE A 276 7.32 -11.30 -8.38
N ALA A 277 6.49 -10.26 -8.24
CA ALA A 277 5.10 -10.28 -8.69
C ALA A 277 4.98 -10.46 -10.22
N GLN A 278 5.87 -9.84 -11.01
CA GLN A 278 5.98 -10.07 -12.46
C GLN A 278 6.31 -11.53 -12.77
N ALA A 279 7.31 -12.10 -12.08
CA ALA A 279 7.71 -13.49 -12.25
C ALA A 279 6.55 -14.47 -11.97
N VAL A 280 5.80 -14.22 -10.90
CA VAL A 280 4.58 -14.99 -10.56
C VAL A 280 3.50 -14.83 -11.64
N ALA A 281 3.31 -13.61 -12.15
CA ALA A 281 2.32 -13.33 -13.20
C ALA A 281 2.62 -14.11 -14.49
N GLU A 282 3.85 -14.05 -14.98
CA GLU A 282 4.28 -14.75 -16.20
C GLU A 282 4.27 -16.27 -16.02
N PHE A 283 4.66 -16.77 -14.84
CA PHE A 283 4.53 -18.18 -14.49
C PHE A 283 3.07 -18.65 -14.56
N LEU A 284 2.14 -17.93 -13.92
CA LEU A 284 0.73 -18.29 -13.94
C LEU A 284 0.15 -18.27 -15.37
N ALA A 285 0.48 -17.24 -16.14
CA ALA A 285 0.02 -17.09 -17.52
C ALA A 285 0.52 -18.19 -18.45
N SER A 286 1.78 -18.64 -18.27
CA SER A 286 2.35 -19.76 -19.03
C SER A 286 1.77 -21.14 -18.66
N HIS A 287 0.95 -21.21 -17.60
CA HIS A 287 0.30 -22.44 -17.13
C HIS A 287 -1.24 -22.35 -17.25
N ASP A 288 -1.72 -21.84 -18.39
CA ASP A 288 -3.13 -21.81 -18.78
C ASP A 288 -4.05 -20.98 -17.85
N ASN A 289 -3.52 -20.05 -17.04
CA ASN A 289 -4.33 -19.13 -16.25
C ASN A 289 -4.57 -17.81 -17.00
N ALA A 290 -5.81 -17.32 -16.99
CA ALA A 290 -6.13 -15.96 -17.41
C ALA A 290 -5.67 -14.96 -16.33
N VAL A 291 -4.49 -14.38 -16.52
CA VAL A 291 -3.89 -13.42 -15.58
C VAL A 291 -4.15 -11.98 -16.02
N LYS A 292 -4.55 -11.14 -15.08
CA LYS A 292 -4.72 -9.68 -15.24
C LYS A 292 -3.94 -8.95 -14.15
N THR A 293 -3.60 -7.69 -14.38
CA THR A 293 -2.99 -6.84 -13.34
C THR A 293 -3.86 -5.63 -13.02
N MET A 294 -3.77 -5.17 -11.78
CA MET A 294 -4.34 -3.93 -11.28
C MET A 294 -3.21 -3.11 -10.67
N GLU A 295 -2.88 -1.98 -11.29
CA GLU A 295 -1.72 -1.19 -10.90
C GLU A 295 -1.96 0.31 -11.08
N LYS A 296 -1.42 1.13 -10.19
CA LYS A 296 -1.50 2.60 -10.30
C LYS A 296 -0.17 3.23 -9.89
N PRO A 297 0.74 3.48 -10.83
CA PRO A 297 0.62 3.31 -12.28
C PRO A 297 0.92 1.89 -12.78
N ARG A 298 0.77 1.65 -14.10
CA ARG A 298 1.10 0.36 -14.73
C ARG A 298 2.61 0.23 -14.88
N ASP A 299 3.26 -0.28 -13.84
CA ASP A 299 4.71 -0.37 -13.70
C ASP A 299 5.23 -1.81 -13.92
N LEU A 300 4.37 -2.82 -13.84
CA LEU A 300 4.76 -4.21 -14.09
C LEU A 300 5.14 -4.40 -15.56
N GLN A 301 6.22 -5.14 -15.80
CA GLN A 301 6.73 -5.46 -17.14
C GLN A 301 6.40 -6.91 -17.46
N VAL A 302 5.21 -7.15 -18.01
CA VAL A 302 4.67 -8.50 -18.25
C VAL A 302 4.54 -8.81 -19.74
N GLY A 303 4.52 -10.09 -20.09
CA GLY A 303 4.31 -10.56 -21.46
C GLY A 303 2.92 -10.23 -22.05
N PRO A 304 2.76 -10.36 -23.37
CA PRO A 304 1.53 -9.97 -24.09
C PRO A 304 0.27 -10.76 -23.70
N ASP A 305 0.43 -11.93 -23.09
CA ASP A 305 -0.69 -12.77 -22.61
C ASP A 305 -1.36 -12.20 -21.34
N ILE A 306 -0.73 -11.21 -20.69
CA ILE A 306 -1.21 -10.59 -19.46
C ILE A 306 -1.72 -9.19 -19.76
N THR A 307 -2.99 -8.92 -19.45
CA THR A 307 -3.58 -7.58 -19.65
C THR A 307 -3.46 -6.74 -18.39
N GLN A 308 -2.93 -5.53 -18.54
CA GLN A 308 -2.72 -4.60 -17.42
C GLN A 308 -3.79 -3.53 -17.34
N TYR A 309 -4.44 -3.42 -16.18
CA TYR A 309 -5.44 -2.40 -15.91
C TYR A 309 -4.93 -1.37 -14.92
N THR A 310 -5.27 -0.10 -15.19
CA THR A 310 -5.15 0.99 -14.23
C THR A 310 -6.52 1.29 -13.59
N ALA A 311 -6.57 2.33 -12.76
CA ALA A 311 -7.76 2.77 -12.08
C ALA A 311 -8.80 3.32 -13.07
N LEU A 312 -9.91 2.59 -13.27
CA LEU A 312 -10.96 2.94 -14.22
C LEU A 312 -11.69 4.20 -13.74
N GLY A 313 -11.57 5.29 -14.50
CA GLY A 313 -12.07 6.59 -14.07
C GLY A 313 -11.39 7.10 -12.79
N GLY A 314 -10.14 6.71 -12.55
CA GLY A 314 -9.33 7.11 -11.40
C GLY A 314 -9.50 6.26 -10.14
N ASP A 315 -10.40 5.27 -10.17
CA ASP A 315 -10.81 4.44 -9.03
C ASP A 315 -10.53 2.95 -9.28
N MET A 316 -9.81 2.29 -8.36
CA MET A 316 -9.46 0.87 -8.47
C MET A 316 -10.63 -0.06 -8.16
N ALA A 317 -11.57 0.35 -7.31
CA ALA A 317 -12.74 -0.47 -6.99
C ALA A 317 -13.58 -0.74 -8.24
N LYS A 318 -13.73 0.26 -9.12
CA LYS A 318 -14.42 0.11 -10.42
C LYS A 318 -13.70 -0.85 -11.36
N THR A 319 -12.37 -0.85 -11.33
CA THR A 319 -11.57 -1.82 -12.08
C THR A 319 -11.85 -3.24 -11.57
N ALA A 320 -11.87 -3.44 -10.26
CA ALA A 320 -12.21 -4.73 -9.65
C ALA A 320 -13.63 -5.19 -9.99
N ASP A 321 -14.63 -4.32 -9.88
CA ASP A 321 -16.02 -4.61 -10.26
C ASP A 321 -16.12 -5.09 -11.72
N SER A 322 -15.36 -4.45 -12.61
CA SER A 322 -15.29 -4.85 -14.01
C SER A 322 -14.62 -6.21 -14.19
N LEU A 323 -13.54 -6.47 -13.46
CA LEU A 323 -12.85 -7.77 -13.49
C LEU A 323 -13.71 -8.91 -12.94
N LEU A 324 -14.57 -8.65 -11.95
CA LEU A 324 -15.51 -9.64 -11.43
C LEU A 324 -16.54 -10.10 -12.48
N LEU A 325 -16.82 -9.29 -13.51
CA LEU A 325 -17.67 -9.68 -14.63
C LEU A 325 -16.93 -10.57 -15.63
N VAL A 326 -15.63 -10.36 -15.80
CA VAL A 326 -14.77 -11.13 -16.73
C VAL A 326 -14.28 -12.43 -16.07
N ARG A 327 -14.14 -12.45 -14.74
CA ARG A 327 -13.66 -13.56 -13.91
C ARG A 327 -12.31 -14.11 -14.38
N PRO A 328 -11.22 -13.33 -14.27
CA PRO A 328 -9.88 -13.88 -14.50
C PRO A 328 -9.56 -14.96 -13.46
N ASP A 329 -8.63 -15.87 -13.79
CA ASP A 329 -8.16 -16.89 -12.84
C ASP A 329 -7.30 -16.25 -11.75
N TYR A 330 -6.46 -15.28 -12.13
CA TYR A 330 -5.61 -14.53 -11.21
C TYR A 330 -5.58 -13.04 -11.52
N THR A 331 -5.52 -12.23 -10.46
CA THR A 331 -5.25 -10.79 -10.54
C THR A 331 -4.04 -10.43 -9.68
N ILE A 332 -3.05 -9.81 -10.30
CA ILE A 332 -1.89 -9.23 -9.63
C ILE A 332 -2.22 -7.79 -9.27
N TYR A 333 -2.31 -7.48 -7.99
CA TYR A 333 -2.58 -6.13 -7.49
C TYR A 333 -1.27 -5.52 -6.99
N ASP A 334 -0.63 -4.69 -7.82
CA ASP A 334 0.57 -3.98 -7.43
C ASP A 334 0.20 -2.76 -6.56
N GLU A 335 0.85 -2.67 -5.40
CA GLU A 335 0.64 -1.67 -4.35
C GLU A 335 -0.74 -1.68 -3.65
N VAL A 336 -0.96 -2.67 -2.77
CA VAL A 336 -2.07 -2.68 -1.81
C VAL A 336 -1.68 -1.91 -0.54
N ARG A 337 -2.28 -0.72 -0.35
CA ARG A 337 -1.82 0.21 0.70
C ARG A 337 -2.93 0.76 1.58
N LYS A 338 -4.04 1.19 0.99
CA LYS A 338 -5.17 1.82 1.67
C LYS A 338 -6.18 0.77 2.11
N THR A 339 -7.07 1.14 3.01
CA THR A 339 -8.15 0.25 3.48
C THR A 339 -9.00 -0.26 2.33
N GLU A 340 -9.37 0.62 1.40
CA GLU A 340 -10.13 0.28 0.19
C GLU A 340 -9.42 -0.77 -0.67
N ASP A 341 -8.09 -0.68 -0.84
CA ASP A 341 -7.32 -1.66 -1.62
C ASP A 341 -7.42 -3.07 -0.99
N PHE A 342 -7.39 -3.15 0.35
CA PHE A 342 -7.54 -4.43 1.08
C PHE A 342 -8.98 -4.98 1.01
N GLU A 343 -9.98 -4.11 1.01
CA GLU A 343 -11.39 -4.49 0.83
C GLU A 343 -11.60 -5.04 -0.58
N VAL A 344 -11.11 -4.34 -1.60
CA VAL A 344 -11.11 -4.80 -3.01
C VAL A 344 -10.41 -6.15 -3.15
N PHE A 345 -9.22 -6.30 -2.55
CA PHE A 345 -8.48 -7.56 -2.56
C PHE A 345 -9.31 -8.70 -1.95
N ALA A 346 -9.95 -8.46 -0.80
CA ALA A 346 -10.80 -9.43 -0.13
C ALA A 346 -12.03 -9.81 -0.97
N ASP A 347 -12.73 -8.83 -1.53
CA ASP A 347 -13.93 -9.05 -2.34
C ASP A 347 -13.64 -9.87 -3.59
N MET A 348 -12.55 -9.53 -4.31
CA MET A 348 -12.10 -10.30 -5.46
C MET A 348 -11.76 -11.75 -5.07
N ARG A 349 -11.05 -11.93 -3.95
CA ARG A 349 -10.66 -13.26 -3.49
C ARG A 349 -11.87 -14.11 -3.10
N LEU A 350 -12.82 -13.53 -2.38
CA LEU A 350 -14.05 -14.21 -1.94
C LEU A 350 -15.00 -14.51 -3.10
N ALA A 351 -14.95 -13.73 -4.18
CA ALA A 351 -15.65 -14.03 -5.43
C ALA A 351 -15.02 -15.19 -6.22
N GLY A 352 -13.87 -15.71 -5.77
CA GLY A 352 -13.17 -16.85 -6.36
C GLY A 352 -12.13 -16.45 -7.39
N VAL A 353 -11.61 -15.22 -7.38
CA VAL A 353 -10.44 -14.84 -8.19
C VAL A 353 -9.17 -15.13 -7.36
N GLY A 354 -8.15 -15.74 -7.95
CA GLY A 354 -6.83 -15.85 -7.33
C GLY A 354 -6.19 -14.47 -7.21
N MET A 355 -5.64 -14.12 -6.06
CA MET A 355 -5.14 -12.76 -5.82
C MET A 355 -3.67 -12.80 -5.39
N VAL A 356 -2.84 -11.96 -6.02
CA VAL A 356 -1.44 -11.74 -5.63
C VAL A 356 -1.26 -10.25 -5.36
N GLY A 357 -1.10 -9.87 -4.10
CA GLY A 357 -1.08 -8.46 -3.68
C GLY A 357 0.30 -8.04 -3.20
N VAL A 358 0.80 -6.90 -3.68
CA VAL A 358 2.09 -6.36 -3.24
C VAL A 358 1.89 -5.35 -2.11
N VAL A 359 2.49 -5.61 -0.95
CA VAL A 359 2.33 -4.80 0.27
C VAL A 359 3.70 -4.33 0.77
N HIS A 360 3.83 -3.05 1.13
CA HIS A 360 5.01 -2.57 1.83
C HIS A 360 4.96 -2.95 3.31
N ALA A 361 5.85 -3.81 3.76
CA ALA A 361 5.94 -4.22 5.15
C ALA A 361 7.38 -4.57 5.52
N THR A 362 7.81 -4.19 6.72
CA THR A 362 9.17 -4.48 7.22
C THR A 362 9.30 -5.90 7.78
N ARG A 363 8.19 -6.59 7.99
CA ARG A 363 8.11 -8.00 8.40
C ARG A 363 6.90 -8.63 7.71
N ALA A 364 6.96 -9.93 7.45
CA ALA A 364 5.85 -10.66 6.83
C ALA A 364 4.53 -10.53 7.60
N ILE A 365 4.59 -10.63 8.93
CA ILE A 365 3.42 -10.53 9.82
C ILE A 365 2.69 -9.18 9.70
N ASP A 366 3.43 -8.11 9.44
CA ASP A 366 2.86 -6.77 9.33
C ASP A 366 1.97 -6.66 8.09
N ALA A 367 2.16 -7.50 7.06
CA ALA A 367 1.29 -7.57 5.90
C ALA A 367 -0.11 -8.14 6.26
N LEU A 368 -0.16 -9.21 7.06
CA LEU A 368 -1.42 -9.79 7.54
C LEU A 368 -2.13 -8.90 8.56
N GLN A 369 -1.37 -8.21 9.43
CA GLN A 369 -1.95 -7.26 10.37
C GLN A 369 -2.70 -6.11 9.66
N ARG A 370 -2.39 -5.81 8.40
CA ARG A 370 -3.19 -4.85 7.62
C ARG A 370 -4.57 -5.38 7.26
N LEU A 371 -4.83 -6.68 7.25
CA LEU A 371 -6.19 -7.20 7.06
C LEU A 371 -7.01 -7.14 8.35
N VAL A 372 -6.36 -7.08 9.52
CA VAL A 372 -7.02 -7.01 10.82
C VAL A 372 -7.85 -5.73 10.92
N GLY A 373 -9.15 -5.91 11.22
CA GLY A 373 -10.11 -4.81 11.33
C GLY A 373 -10.66 -4.30 10.00
N ARG A 374 -10.16 -4.80 8.87
CA ARG A 374 -10.70 -4.57 7.52
C ARG A 374 -11.50 -5.77 7.02
N VAL A 375 -11.06 -6.96 7.41
CA VAL A 375 -11.74 -8.23 7.16
C VAL A 375 -12.04 -8.90 8.50
N GLU A 376 -13.14 -9.66 8.58
CA GLU A 376 -13.42 -10.50 9.74
C GLU A 376 -12.26 -11.49 9.99
N LEU A 377 -11.84 -11.64 11.25
CA LEU A 377 -10.65 -12.41 11.59
C LEU A 377 -10.70 -13.85 11.03
N GLY A 378 -11.85 -14.52 11.16
CA GLY A 378 -12.01 -15.90 10.66
C GLY A 378 -11.98 -16.02 9.13
N MET A 379 -12.13 -14.91 8.40
CA MET A 379 -12.08 -14.86 6.94
C MET A 379 -10.68 -14.58 6.40
N ILE A 380 -9.73 -14.14 7.24
CA ILE A 380 -8.37 -13.79 6.80
C ILE A 380 -7.70 -14.94 6.03
N PRO A 381 -7.70 -16.21 6.50
CA PRO A 381 -7.07 -17.30 5.73
C PRO A 381 -7.74 -17.59 4.38
N GLN A 382 -8.99 -17.16 4.21
CA GLN A 382 -9.71 -17.33 2.94
C GLN A 382 -9.39 -16.20 1.96
N VAL A 383 -9.00 -15.05 2.50
CA VAL A 383 -8.54 -13.88 1.74
C VAL A 383 -7.04 -14.00 1.42
N VAL A 384 -6.22 -14.39 2.38
CA VAL A 384 -4.77 -14.59 2.24
C VAL A 384 -4.37 -15.86 2.98
N ASP A 385 -3.99 -16.87 2.22
CA ASP A 385 -3.49 -18.14 2.73
C ASP A 385 -1.96 -18.25 2.64
N THR A 386 -1.29 -17.34 1.94
CA THR A 386 0.16 -17.37 1.74
C THR A 386 0.76 -15.97 1.86
N VAL A 387 1.86 -15.83 2.61
CA VAL A 387 2.64 -14.59 2.66
C VAL A 387 4.06 -14.87 2.25
N VAL A 388 4.53 -14.17 1.22
CA VAL A 388 5.91 -14.24 0.75
C VAL A 388 6.62 -12.97 1.21
N TYR A 389 7.73 -13.10 1.92
CA TYR A 389 8.56 -11.97 2.34
C TYR A 389 9.80 -11.89 1.46
N ILE A 390 9.95 -10.74 0.80
CA ILE A 390 11.04 -10.45 -0.12
C ILE A 390 12.04 -9.51 0.56
N GLU A 391 13.31 -9.93 0.57
CA GLU A 391 14.43 -9.15 1.06
C GLU A 391 15.58 -9.17 0.05
N ALA A 392 16.12 -7.99 -0.27
CA ALA A 392 17.24 -7.83 -1.21
C ALA A 392 17.08 -8.60 -2.55
N GLY A 393 15.86 -8.65 -3.09
CA GLY A 393 15.55 -9.32 -4.35
C GLY A 393 15.42 -10.84 -4.26
N ARG A 394 15.33 -11.42 -3.06
CA ARG A 394 15.17 -12.86 -2.83
C ARG A 394 13.97 -13.15 -1.95
N VAL A 395 13.42 -14.35 -2.08
CA VAL A 395 12.43 -14.88 -1.14
C VAL A 395 13.18 -15.26 0.13
N ASP A 396 12.97 -14.52 1.21
CA ASP A 396 13.61 -14.77 2.50
C ASP A 396 12.79 -15.77 3.33
N THR A 397 11.48 -15.53 3.45
CA THR A 397 10.58 -16.40 4.22
C THR A 397 9.23 -16.53 3.51
N VAL A 398 8.63 -17.72 3.57
CA VAL A 398 7.25 -17.98 3.15
C VAL A 398 6.46 -18.46 4.35
N TYR A 399 5.30 -17.85 4.60
CA TYR A 399 4.38 -18.26 5.66
C TYR A 399 3.09 -18.84 5.07
N ASP A 400 2.64 -19.93 5.70
CA ASP A 400 1.30 -20.50 5.51
C ASP A 400 0.35 -19.93 6.57
N VAL A 401 -0.86 -19.58 6.16
CA VAL A 401 -1.86 -18.93 7.02
C VAL A 401 -3.10 -19.81 7.06
N GLN A 402 -3.42 -20.34 8.25
CA GLN A 402 -4.53 -21.27 8.43
C GLN A 402 -5.37 -20.93 9.66
N THR A 403 -6.65 -21.30 9.63
CA THR A 403 -7.51 -21.23 10.82
C THR A 403 -7.43 -22.55 11.58
N GLU A 404 -7.11 -22.49 12.86
CA GLU A 404 -7.20 -23.61 13.80
C GLU A 404 -8.20 -23.28 14.92
N VAL A 405 -8.87 -24.30 15.46
CA VAL A 405 -9.66 -24.16 16.69
C VAL A 405 -8.89 -24.83 17.82
N LYS A 406 -8.27 -24.02 18.68
CA LYS A 406 -7.45 -24.49 19.79
C LYS A 406 -7.44 -23.50 20.94
N VAL A 407 -6.74 -23.85 22.02
CA VAL A 407 -6.37 -22.91 23.08
C VAL A 407 -5.15 -22.12 22.58
N PRO A 408 -5.24 -20.77 22.46
CA PRO A 408 -4.12 -19.94 22.02
C PRO A 408 -2.87 -20.10 22.88
N ALA A 409 -1.70 -19.89 22.29
CA ALA A 409 -0.44 -19.92 22.99
C ALA A 409 -0.40 -18.84 24.08
N GLY A 410 0.03 -19.25 25.28
CA GLY A 410 -0.01 -18.39 26.45
C GLY A 410 -1.40 -18.24 27.08
N LEU A 411 -2.38 -19.11 26.74
CA LEU A 411 -3.61 -19.35 27.49
C LEU A 411 -3.62 -20.74 28.15
N THR A 412 -4.41 -20.93 29.21
CA THR A 412 -4.50 -22.21 29.93
C THR A 412 -5.59 -23.12 29.35
N ALA A 413 -5.54 -24.43 29.62
CA ALA A 413 -6.55 -25.37 29.14
C ALA A 413 -7.96 -25.15 29.74
N GLU A 414 -8.06 -24.34 30.80
CA GLU A 414 -9.34 -23.89 31.37
C GLU A 414 -10.00 -22.81 30.48
N ASP A 415 -9.22 -22.14 29.62
CA ASP A 415 -9.73 -21.22 28.61
C ASP A 415 -10.38 -21.98 27.45
N LEU A 416 -11.56 -21.50 27.03
CA LEU A 416 -12.28 -22.12 25.92
C LEU A 416 -11.51 -21.98 24.60
N ALA A 417 -11.41 -23.12 23.90
CA ALA A 417 -10.89 -23.19 22.54
C ALA A 417 -11.67 -22.24 21.62
N ARG A 418 -10.94 -21.53 20.77
CA ARG A 418 -11.49 -20.50 19.88
C ARG A 418 -10.78 -20.55 18.52
N PRO A 419 -11.37 -19.94 17.48
CA PRO A 419 -10.67 -19.77 16.21
C PRO A 419 -9.43 -18.89 16.40
N VAL A 420 -8.28 -19.41 15.98
CA VAL A 420 -6.98 -18.75 15.96
C VAL A 420 -6.47 -18.82 14.53
N ILE A 421 -5.94 -17.71 14.02
CA ILE A 421 -5.15 -17.75 12.80
C ILE A 421 -3.74 -18.16 13.19
N GLN A 422 -3.32 -19.34 12.77
CA GLN A 422 -1.95 -19.81 12.92
C GLN A 422 -1.16 -19.44 11.67
N ILE A 423 0.04 -18.92 11.88
CA ILE A 423 0.97 -18.53 10.83
C ILE A 423 2.23 -19.35 11.04
N SER A 424 2.48 -20.26 10.11
CA SER A 424 3.55 -21.25 10.20
C SER A 424 4.56 -21.00 9.11
N ASP A 425 5.84 -21.11 9.45
CA ASP A 425 6.93 -21.10 8.48
C ASP A 425 6.73 -22.29 7.53
N PHE A 426 6.70 -22.01 6.23
CA PHE A 426 6.32 -22.99 5.21
C PHE A 426 7.38 -24.09 5.06
N GLU A 427 8.66 -23.75 5.16
CA GLU A 427 9.77 -24.71 5.01
C GLU A 427 9.80 -25.70 6.17
N THR A 428 9.66 -25.20 7.39
CA THR A 428 9.82 -25.99 8.62
C THR A 428 8.51 -26.55 9.15
N GLY A 429 7.37 -26.01 8.72
CA GLY A 429 6.04 -26.28 9.27
C GLY A 429 5.85 -25.79 10.70
N LYS A 430 6.78 -25.01 11.25
CA LYS A 430 6.74 -24.55 12.64
C LYS A 430 5.84 -23.32 12.77
N PRO A 431 4.91 -23.31 13.73
CA PRO A 431 4.13 -22.12 14.05
C PRO A 431 5.04 -20.98 14.53
N ALA A 432 5.01 -19.85 13.83
CA ALA A 432 5.79 -18.65 14.16
C ALA A 432 4.94 -17.59 14.86
N TYR A 433 3.66 -17.46 14.49
CA TYR A 433 2.73 -16.50 15.09
C TYR A 433 1.31 -17.05 15.24
N GLU A 434 0.59 -16.48 16.19
CA GLU A 434 -0.86 -16.64 16.34
C GLU A 434 -1.56 -15.28 16.35
N ILE A 435 -2.69 -15.18 15.65
CA ILE A 435 -3.59 -14.03 15.71
C ILE A 435 -4.95 -14.49 16.22
N TYR A 436 -5.41 -13.89 17.32
CA TYR A 436 -6.70 -14.21 17.91
C TYR A 436 -7.30 -13.01 18.65
N THR A 437 -8.59 -13.11 18.96
CA THR A 437 -9.29 -12.09 19.73
C THR A 437 -9.18 -12.38 21.23
N PHE A 438 -8.70 -11.39 21.98
CA PHE A 438 -8.65 -11.35 23.43
C PHE A 438 -9.32 -10.06 23.93
N ASN A 439 -10.32 -10.16 24.82
CA ASN A 439 -11.08 -9.01 25.34
C ASN A 439 -11.54 -8.01 24.26
N ARG A 440 -12.10 -8.55 23.15
CA ARG A 440 -12.59 -7.79 21.99
C ARG A 440 -11.50 -7.04 21.21
N GLN A 441 -10.23 -7.28 21.50
CA GLN A 441 -9.09 -6.76 20.75
C GLN A 441 -8.41 -7.91 20.01
N VAL A 442 -7.91 -7.64 18.81
CA VAL A 442 -7.12 -8.62 18.06
C VAL A 442 -5.66 -8.49 18.46
N VAL A 443 -5.05 -9.59 18.89
CA VAL A 443 -3.67 -9.65 19.36
C VAL A 443 -2.88 -10.59 18.45
N THR A 444 -1.64 -10.23 18.15
CA THR A 444 -0.67 -11.08 17.44
C THR A 444 0.42 -11.49 18.41
N VAL A 445 0.61 -12.80 18.59
CA VAL A 445 1.56 -13.39 19.54
C VAL A 445 2.64 -14.15 18.76
N PRO A 446 3.93 -13.78 18.90
CA PRO A 446 5.03 -14.58 18.39
C PRO A 446 5.20 -15.85 19.23
N LEU A 447 5.48 -16.96 18.56
CA LEU A 447 5.70 -18.28 19.18
C LEU A 447 7.20 -18.62 19.30
N ASP A 448 8.06 -17.90 18.58
CA ASP A 448 9.51 -18.02 18.66
C ASP A 448 10.07 -17.25 19.87
N GLY A 449 9.84 -17.80 21.07
CA GLY A 449 10.43 -17.29 22.30
C GLY A 449 10.55 -18.40 23.34
N ASP A 450 11.73 -18.51 23.97
CA ASP A 450 12.03 -19.47 25.05
C ASP A 450 10.85 -19.65 26.02
N GLU A 451 10.52 -20.91 26.32
CA GLU A 451 9.53 -21.38 27.31
C GLU A 451 9.79 -20.85 28.75
N GLY A 452 10.79 -20.00 28.96
CA GLY A 452 11.19 -19.43 30.24
C GLY A 452 11.05 -17.91 30.39
N SER A 453 10.46 -17.18 29.42
CA SER A 453 10.25 -15.72 29.51
C SER A 453 8.76 -15.36 29.54
N GLU A 454 8.38 -14.32 30.31
CA GLU A 454 6.99 -13.79 30.37
C GLU A 454 6.38 -13.77 28.96
N THR A 455 5.29 -14.54 28.76
CA THR A 455 4.61 -14.67 27.47
C THR A 455 4.29 -13.28 26.90
N GLY A 456 4.31 -13.10 25.58
CA GLY A 456 4.03 -11.81 24.95
C GLY A 456 2.68 -11.22 25.39
N VAL A 457 1.71 -12.09 25.69
CA VAL A 457 0.39 -11.79 26.25
C VAL A 457 0.51 -11.25 27.68
N SER A 458 1.28 -11.91 28.55
CA SER A 458 1.56 -11.42 29.92
C SER A 458 2.23 -10.05 29.91
N ARG A 459 3.19 -9.79 29.01
CA ARG A 459 3.82 -8.46 28.89
C ARG A 459 2.85 -7.38 28.41
N LEU A 460 1.91 -7.72 27.52
CA LEU A 460 0.91 -6.78 27.01
C LEU A 460 -0.16 -6.48 28.08
N ALA A 461 -0.69 -7.52 28.72
CA ALA A 461 -1.65 -7.40 29.82
C ALA A 461 -1.07 -6.57 30.98
N LYS A 462 0.17 -6.85 31.38
CA LYS A 462 0.89 -6.08 32.42
C LYS A 462 0.99 -4.59 32.08
N LYS A 463 1.32 -4.25 30.84
CA LYS A 463 1.43 -2.85 30.39
C LYS A 463 0.09 -2.13 30.33
N GLU A 464 -0.99 -2.81 29.94
CA GLU A 464 -2.33 -2.19 29.92
C GLU A 464 -2.89 -2.00 31.33
N VAL A 465 -2.74 -3.01 32.22
CA VAL A 465 -3.08 -2.87 33.63
C VAL A 465 -2.28 -1.72 34.27
N GLU A 466 -0.96 -1.65 34.01
CA GLU A 466 -0.12 -0.55 34.51
C GLU A 466 -0.61 0.82 33.99
N ARG A 467 -0.99 0.91 32.70
CA ARG A 467 -1.47 2.16 32.10
C ARG A 467 -2.79 2.63 32.70
N GLU A 468 -3.76 1.73 32.81
CA GLU A 468 -5.08 2.05 33.37
C GLU A 468 -4.97 2.44 34.85
N ILE A 469 -4.19 1.70 35.65
CA ILE A 469 -4.01 2.04 37.06
C ILE A 469 -3.19 3.33 37.23
N ARG A 470 -2.15 3.56 36.42
CA ARG A 470 -1.39 4.83 36.45
C ARG A 470 -2.27 6.03 36.06
N SER A 471 -3.33 5.84 35.27
CA SER A 471 -4.29 6.93 34.97
C SER A 471 -5.10 7.38 36.20
N ILE A 472 -5.19 6.52 37.21
CA ILE A 472 -5.90 6.77 38.46
C ILE A 472 -5.01 6.74 39.70
N ALA A 473 -3.69 6.55 39.61
CA ALA A 473 -2.76 6.64 40.74
C ALA A 473 -1.89 7.90 40.62
N ARG A 474 -1.38 8.44 41.74
CA ARG A 474 -0.52 9.63 41.73
C ARG A 474 0.97 9.29 41.75
N GLY A 475 1.32 8.17 42.36
CA GLY A 475 2.67 7.68 42.59
C GLY A 475 3.06 6.55 41.65
N HIS A 476 4.08 5.79 42.07
CA HIS A 476 4.58 4.67 41.30
C HIS A 476 3.60 3.49 41.38
N VAL A 477 3.44 2.83 40.23
CA VAL A 477 2.58 1.66 40.08
C VAL A 477 3.45 0.56 39.50
N GLU A 478 3.44 -0.60 40.17
CA GLU A 478 4.04 -1.82 39.66
C GLU A 478 2.97 -2.90 39.56
N VAL A 479 3.06 -3.73 38.52
CA VAL A 479 2.07 -4.78 38.26
C VAL A 479 2.77 -6.11 38.17
N GLU A 480 2.28 -7.07 38.95
CA GLU A 480 2.67 -8.48 38.89
C GLU A 480 1.45 -9.29 38.44
N LEU A 481 1.60 -10.07 37.38
CA LEU A 481 0.51 -10.91 36.91
C LEU A 481 0.54 -12.26 37.65
N LYS A 482 -0.59 -12.64 38.24
CA LYS A 482 -0.83 -13.97 38.79
C LYS A 482 -1.63 -14.77 37.77
N GLY A 483 -0.94 -15.31 36.77
CA GLY A 483 -1.62 -15.97 35.65
C GLY A 483 -2.14 -14.94 34.62
N GLN A 484 -3.27 -15.25 33.97
CA GLN A 484 -3.76 -14.48 32.81
C GLN A 484 -4.99 -13.61 33.12
N ASN A 485 -5.73 -13.93 34.18
CA ASN A 485 -6.95 -13.23 34.58
C ASN A 485 -6.85 -12.57 35.96
N GLU A 486 -5.71 -12.66 36.65
CA GLU A 486 -5.49 -12.03 37.95
C GLU A 486 -4.19 -11.22 37.93
N ALA A 487 -4.25 -9.99 38.46
CA ALA A 487 -3.10 -9.11 38.58
C ALA A 487 -3.01 -8.56 40.01
N VAL A 488 -1.81 -8.60 40.60
CA VAL A 488 -1.50 -7.84 41.81
C VAL A 488 -0.89 -6.52 41.41
N VAL A 489 -1.51 -5.43 41.84
CA VAL A 489 -1.06 -4.08 41.54
C VAL A 489 -0.56 -3.43 42.82
N TYR A 490 0.72 -3.11 42.84
CA TYR A 490 1.41 -2.46 43.94
C TYR A 490 1.41 -0.95 43.72
N VAL A 491 0.86 -0.21 44.69
CA VAL A 491 0.76 1.26 44.69
C VAL A 491 1.31 1.85 45.98
N GLU A 492 1.56 3.16 46.00
CA GLU A 492 1.92 3.87 47.22
C GLU A 492 0.77 3.80 48.25
N GLU A 493 1.11 3.83 49.56
CA GLU A 493 0.11 3.75 50.64
C GLU A 493 -0.96 4.86 50.53
N ASP A 494 -0.56 6.06 50.10
CA ASP A 494 -1.46 7.20 49.89
C ASP A 494 -2.42 7.01 48.69
N ASP A 495 -2.11 6.11 47.76
CA ASP A 495 -2.87 5.89 46.53
C ASP A 495 -3.91 4.76 46.64
N ILE A 496 -3.76 3.84 47.59
CA ILE A 496 -4.63 2.64 47.71
C ILE A 496 -6.12 3.00 47.75
N SER A 497 -6.48 3.99 48.56
CA SER A 497 -7.87 4.44 48.73
C SER A 497 -8.42 5.12 47.47
N TYR A 498 -7.56 5.77 46.68
CA TYR A 498 -7.95 6.52 45.50
C TYR A 498 -8.09 5.60 44.28
N VAL A 499 -7.24 4.58 44.17
CA VAL A 499 -7.28 3.52 43.16
C VAL A 499 -8.49 2.60 43.35
N ILE A 500 -8.74 2.12 44.58
CA ILE A 500 -9.90 1.29 44.89
C ILE A 500 -11.21 2.08 44.76
N GLY A 501 -11.22 3.33 45.22
CA GLY A 501 -12.39 4.20 45.21
C GLY A 501 -13.43 3.83 46.27
N LYS A 502 -14.49 4.65 46.42
CA LYS A 502 -15.53 4.43 47.44
C LYS A 502 -16.27 3.12 47.18
N GLY A 503 -16.09 2.15 48.09
CA GLY A 503 -16.73 0.84 48.00
C GLY A 503 -16.24 -0.03 46.84
N GLY A 504 -15.01 0.20 46.36
CA GLY A 504 -14.42 -0.59 45.26
C GLY A 504 -14.85 -0.18 43.86
N GLY A 505 -15.72 0.82 43.70
CA GLY A 505 -16.31 1.13 42.39
C GLY A 505 -15.29 1.48 41.29
N ARG A 506 -14.17 2.15 41.62
CA ARG A 506 -13.18 2.51 40.59
C ARG A 506 -12.35 1.34 40.14
N ILE A 507 -11.93 0.48 41.06
CA ILE A 507 -11.17 -0.71 40.67
C ILE A 507 -12.06 -1.65 39.88
N SER A 508 -13.32 -1.83 40.29
CA SER A 508 -14.29 -2.62 39.52
C SER A 508 -14.59 -2.05 38.14
N ASP A 509 -14.60 -0.73 37.95
CA ASP A 509 -14.71 -0.11 36.62
C ASP A 509 -13.48 -0.36 35.72
N VAL A 510 -12.31 -0.58 36.32
CA VAL A 510 -11.07 -0.95 35.62
C VAL A 510 -11.07 -2.45 35.31
N GLU A 511 -11.41 -3.30 36.29
CA GLU A 511 -11.56 -4.75 36.14
C GLU A 511 -12.57 -5.10 35.04
N ASN A 512 -13.75 -4.46 35.02
CA ASN A 512 -14.77 -4.70 33.98
C ASN A 512 -14.32 -4.30 32.57
N ARG A 513 -13.40 -3.33 32.46
CA ARG A 513 -12.87 -2.85 31.17
C ARG A 513 -11.74 -3.73 30.66
N LEU A 514 -10.91 -4.20 31.58
CA LEU A 514 -9.72 -5.01 31.31
C LEU A 514 -10.04 -6.51 31.28
N GLY A 515 -11.12 -6.96 31.92
CA GLY A 515 -11.50 -8.36 32.07
C GLY A 515 -10.54 -9.18 32.93
N ILE A 516 -9.89 -8.54 33.91
CA ILE A 516 -8.88 -9.11 34.81
C ILE A 516 -9.24 -8.70 36.24
N ASP A 517 -9.16 -9.62 37.19
CA ASP A 517 -9.32 -9.36 38.63
C ASP A 517 -8.04 -8.69 39.18
N ILE A 518 -8.19 -7.60 39.91
CA ILE A 518 -7.07 -6.77 40.35
C ILE A 518 -7.00 -6.70 41.88
N ASP A 519 -5.99 -7.34 42.44
CA ASP A 519 -5.64 -7.24 43.86
C ASP A 519 -4.71 -6.05 44.10
N VAL A 520 -5.20 -5.01 44.79
CA VAL A 520 -4.43 -3.78 45.03
C VAL A 520 -3.72 -3.86 46.37
N ARG A 521 -2.39 -3.78 46.35
CA ARG A 521 -1.49 -3.88 47.52
C ARG A 521 -0.58 -2.67 47.64
N THR A 522 0.04 -2.49 48.80
CA THR A 522 1.07 -1.45 48.97
C THR A 522 2.42 -1.92 48.45
N LEU A 523 3.25 -1.00 47.96
CA LEU A 523 4.61 -1.33 47.48
C LEU A 523 5.49 -2.02 48.55
N ASP A 524 5.24 -1.77 49.83
CA ASP A 524 5.94 -2.41 50.95
C ASP A 524 5.60 -3.90 51.10
N GLU A 525 4.47 -4.35 50.55
CA GLU A 525 4.00 -5.75 50.57
C GLU A 525 4.59 -6.58 49.42
N ARG A 526 5.44 -5.99 48.58
CA ARG A 526 6.05 -6.68 47.44
C ARG A 526 7.14 -7.66 47.90
N PRO A 527 7.07 -8.96 47.53
CA PRO A 527 8.15 -9.90 47.78
C PRO A 527 9.43 -9.46 47.04
N SER A 528 10.50 -9.14 47.79
CA SER A 528 11.76 -8.69 47.19
C SER A 528 12.51 -9.86 46.54
N GLY A 529 12.45 -9.94 45.22
CA GLY A 529 13.28 -10.84 44.41
C GLY A 529 14.70 -10.28 44.24
N GLY A 530 15.64 -10.76 45.05
CA GLY A 530 17.07 -10.42 44.92
C GLY A 530 17.98 -11.50 45.49
N SER A 531 18.74 -12.16 44.63
CA SER A 531 19.71 -13.21 44.93
C SER A 531 20.96 -12.69 45.65
N GLY A 532 21.25 -13.26 46.81
CA GLY A 532 22.62 -13.47 47.34
C GLY A 532 23.10 -12.56 48.48
N SER A 533 23.03 -13.04 49.73
CA SER A 533 24.19 -13.59 50.48
C SER A 533 23.93 -13.67 51.98
N GLY A 534 24.55 -14.68 52.61
CA GLY A 534 24.30 -15.21 53.95
C GLY A 534 24.16 -14.22 55.10
N GLY A 535 23.27 -14.58 56.01
CA GLY A 535 23.17 -14.01 57.34
C GLY A 535 22.15 -14.79 58.17
N SER A 536 22.61 -15.85 58.83
CA SER A 536 21.82 -16.60 59.81
C SER A 536 21.26 -15.67 60.89
N ALA A 537 19.94 -15.67 61.05
CA ALA A 537 19.31 -15.22 62.29
C ALA A 537 18.09 -16.10 62.56
N ASP A 538 18.27 -17.02 63.51
CA ASP A 538 17.19 -17.68 64.23
C ASP A 538 16.17 -16.63 64.72
N ALA A 539 14.93 -16.73 64.25
CA ALA A 539 13.79 -16.12 64.91
C ALA A 539 12.71 -17.18 65.07
N ARG A 540 12.82 -17.94 66.18
CA ARG A 540 11.70 -18.65 66.79
C ARG A 540 10.65 -17.60 67.21
N GLY A 541 9.68 -17.34 66.36
CA GLY A 541 8.44 -16.63 66.72
C GLY A 541 7.43 -17.64 67.27
N ALA A 542 6.99 -17.44 68.50
CA ALA A 542 5.97 -18.25 69.16
C ALA A 542 4.66 -18.23 68.35
N ALA A 543 4.10 -19.41 68.07
CA ALA A 543 2.74 -19.52 67.56
C ALA A 543 1.78 -18.87 68.57
N ARG A 544 1.16 -17.74 68.18
CA ARG A 544 0.00 -17.20 68.91
C ARG A 544 -1.16 -18.14 68.58
N GLU A 545 -1.62 -18.92 69.56
CA GLU A 545 -2.83 -19.74 69.40
C GLU A 545 -4.02 -18.81 69.18
N GLY A 546 -4.61 -18.82 67.97
CA GLY A 546 -5.84 -18.10 67.68
C GLY A 546 -7.03 -18.64 68.48
N THR A 547 -7.96 -17.76 68.83
CA THR A 547 -9.19 -18.14 69.53
C THR A 547 -10.13 -18.84 68.55
N VAL A 548 -10.57 -20.05 68.90
CA VAL A 548 -11.48 -20.83 68.06
C VAL A 548 -12.90 -20.33 68.25
N VAL A 549 -13.57 -20.07 67.14
CA VAL A 549 -14.91 -19.48 67.13
C VAL A 549 -15.83 -20.33 66.26
N THR A 550 -17.12 -20.32 66.57
CA THR A 550 -18.15 -20.96 65.73
C THR A 550 -19.00 -19.86 65.11
N PRO A 551 -18.84 -19.57 63.81
CA PRO A 551 -19.63 -18.52 63.18
C PRO A 551 -21.12 -18.87 63.15
N GLU A 552 -21.98 -17.87 63.32
CA GLU A 552 -23.43 -17.99 63.20
C GLU A 552 -23.90 -17.52 61.82
N VAL A 553 -24.57 -18.39 61.07
CA VAL A 553 -25.15 -18.05 59.76
C VAL A 553 -26.58 -17.55 59.94
N THR A 554 -26.81 -16.28 59.62
CA THR A 554 -28.15 -15.68 59.62
C THR A 554 -28.72 -15.59 58.20
N SER A 555 -29.92 -15.03 58.04
CA SER A 555 -30.52 -14.81 56.71
C SER A 555 -29.83 -13.71 55.90
N ARG A 556 -28.99 -12.87 56.51
CA ARG A 556 -28.34 -11.71 55.86
C ARG A 556 -26.83 -11.63 56.05
N HIS A 557 -26.30 -12.19 57.13
CA HIS A 557 -24.88 -12.12 57.47
C HIS A 557 -24.37 -13.46 58.02
N VAL A 558 -23.09 -13.74 57.82
CA VAL A 558 -22.32 -14.70 58.62
C VAL A 558 -21.59 -13.92 59.70
N VAL A 559 -21.86 -14.24 60.96
CA VAL A 559 -21.39 -13.49 62.14
C VAL A 559 -20.30 -14.28 62.82
N VAL A 560 -19.13 -13.67 63.01
CA VAL A 560 -17.99 -14.26 63.73
C VAL A 560 -17.79 -13.49 65.03
N GLU A 561 -18.00 -14.12 66.18
CA GLU A 561 -17.71 -13.52 67.48
C GLU A 561 -16.20 -13.38 67.66
N ALA A 562 -15.72 -12.16 67.92
CA ALA A 562 -14.30 -11.85 68.06
C ALA A 562 -13.96 -11.22 69.43
N SER A 563 -14.95 -11.09 70.32
CA SER A 563 -14.81 -10.43 71.63
C SER A 563 -13.82 -11.12 72.56
N ASP A 564 -13.62 -12.43 72.40
CA ASP A 564 -12.63 -13.20 73.16
C ASP A 564 -11.23 -13.22 72.49
N ALA A 565 -11.11 -12.65 71.27
CA ALA A 565 -9.90 -12.69 70.45
C ALA A 565 -9.21 -11.31 70.33
N ALA A 566 -9.97 -10.20 70.28
CA ALA A 566 -9.45 -8.84 70.16
C ALA A 566 -10.45 -7.77 70.63
N GLU A 567 -9.97 -6.58 70.95
CA GLU A 567 -10.80 -5.45 71.37
C GLU A 567 -11.53 -4.79 70.18
N VAL A 568 -12.61 -4.06 70.48
CA VAL A 568 -13.38 -3.32 69.46
C VAL A 568 -12.49 -2.31 68.74
N GLY A 569 -12.48 -2.38 67.41
CA GLY A 569 -11.65 -1.51 66.56
C GLY A 569 -10.27 -2.07 66.24
N GLU A 570 -9.88 -3.21 66.82
CA GLU A 570 -8.66 -3.93 66.41
C GLU A 570 -8.90 -4.73 65.14
N THR A 571 -7.84 -4.87 64.35
CA THR A 571 -7.85 -5.70 63.14
C THR A 571 -7.47 -7.12 63.52
N VAL A 572 -8.22 -8.08 62.99
CA VAL A 572 -8.01 -9.50 63.24
C VAL A 572 -8.00 -10.27 61.94
N GLU A 573 -7.24 -11.35 61.95
CA GLU A 573 -7.14 -12.31 60.86
C GLU A 573 -8.03 -13.52 61.16
N VAL A 574 -8.87 -13.92 60.20
CA VAL A 574 -9.74 -15.09 60.32
C VAL A 574 -9.19 -16.22 59.45
N ARG A 575 -8.99 -17.40 60.07
CA ARG A 575 -8.45 -18.60 59.42
C ARG A 575 -9.38 -19.79 59.52
N ALA A 576 -9.31 -20.71 58.56
CA ALA A 576 -9.89 -22.05 58.63
C ALA A 576 -8.78 -23.10 58.60
N ASP A 577 -8.64 -23.94 59.63
CA ASP A 577 -7.56 -24.95 59.75
C ASP A 577 -6.17 -24.40 59.39
N ASP A 578 -5.83 -23.24 59.96
CA ASP A 578 -4.57 -22.49 59.73
C ASP A 578 -4.40 -21.84 58.35
N GLU A 579 -5.37 -21.95 57.43
CA GLU A 579 -5.41 -21.25 56.14
C GLU A 579 -6.11 -19.88 56.27
N TYR A 580 -5.50 -18.83 55.73
CA TYR A 580 -6.07 -17.47 55.73
C TYR A 580 -7.36 -17.40 54.93
N LEU A 581 -8.41 -16.82 55.51
CA LEU A 581 -9.63 -16.48 54.79
C LEU A 581 -9.67 -14.98 54.47
N PHE A 582 -9.65 -14.13 55.51
CA PHE A 582 -9.73 -12.68 55.35
C PHE A 582 -9.30 -11.95 56.61
N THR A 583 -9.07 -10.64 56.47
CA THR A 583 -8.77 -9.72 57.57
C THR A 583 -9.95 -8.76 57.76
N ALA A 584 -10.36 -8.52 59.00
CA ALA A 584 -11.46 -7.60 59.31
C ALA A 584 -11.26 -6.89 60.64
N THR A 585 -11.87 -5.72 60.78
CA THR A 585 -11.86 -4.95 62.02
C THR A 585 -13.04 -5.34 62.91
N VAL A 586 -12.81 -5.57 64.20
CA VAL A 586 -13.85 -5.95 65.16
C VAL A 586 -14.85 -4.80 65.32
N GLY A 587 -16.12 -5.08 65.04
CA GLY A 587 -17.21 -4.11 65.11
C GLY A 587 -17.55 -3.70 66.55
N ARG A 588 -18.37 -2.65 66.70
CA ARG A 588 -18.76 -2.10 68.02
C ARG A 588 -19.42 -3.09 68.97
N GLY A 589 -19.96 -4.20 68.46
CA GLY A 589 -20.57 -5.28 69.22
C GLY A 589 -19.59 -6.40 69.64
N GLY A 590 -18.29 -6.31 69.31
CA GLY A 590 -17.34 -7.39 69.53
C GLY A 590 -17.41 -8.52 68.50
N GLU A 591 -18.03 -8.26 67.34
CA GLU A 591 -18.29 -9.24 66.29
C GLU A 591 -17.87 -8.71 64.91
N ILE A 592 -17.63 -9.63 63.99
CA ILE A 592 -17.36 -9.38 62.58
C ILE A 592 -18.59 -9.86 61.80
N GLN A 593 -19.21 -8.99 61.02
CA GLN A 593 -20.38 -9.33 60.21
C GLN A 593 -19.99 -9.33 58.74
N VAL A 594 -20.08 -10.49 58.09
CA VAL A 594 -19.83 -10.65 56.65
C VAL A 594 -21.18 -10.79 55.94
N SER A 595 -21.51 -9.93 54.98
CA SER A 595 -22.77 -10.00 54.25
C SER A 595 -22.84 -11.25 53.36
N ARG A 596 -23.94 -11.99 53.45
CA ARG A 596 -24.17 -13.19 52.61
C ARG A 596 -24.26 -12.83 51.14
N GLY A 597 -23.67 -13.65 50.27
CA GLY A 597 -23.52 -13.40 48.84
C GLY A 597 -22.25 -12.64 48.45
N SER A 598 -21.34 -12.42 49.40
CA SER A 598 -19.96 -12.02 49.11
C SER A 598 -19.07 -13.26 49.00
N ALA A 599 -18.01 -13.21 48.20
CA ALA A 599 -17.05 -14.31 48.06
C ALA A 599 -16.50 -14.77 49.43
N ILE A 600 -16.25 -13.81 50.34
CA ILE A 600 -15.81 -14.08 51.71
C ILE A 600 -16.87 -14.86 52.51
N ALA A 601 -18.15 -14.54 52.36
CA ALA A 601 -19.23 -15.29 53.01
C ALA A 601 -19.36 -16.71 52.42
N ASP A 602 -19.18 -16.87 51.11
CA ASP A 602 -19.25 -18.18 50.45
C ASP A 602 -18.10 -19.10 50.89
N GLU A 603 -16.88 -18.56 51.04
CA GLU A 603 -15.75 -19.30 51.62
C GLU A 603 -15.96 -19.65 53.09
N LEU A 604 -16.52 -18.74 53.89
CA LEU A 604 -16.80 -19.00 55.30
C LEU A 604 -17.90 -20.07 55.46
N GLU A 605 -18.97 -19.99 54.67
CA GLU A 605 -20.05 -20.98 54.64
C GLU A 605 -19.52 -22.35 54.21
N ARG A 606 -18.66 -22.39 53.19
CA ARG A 606 -18.00 -23.63 52.75
C ARG A 606 -17.11 -24.23 53.85
N ALA A 607 -16.33 -23.41 54.55
CA ALA A 607 -15.48 -23.88 55.64
C ALA A 607 -16.32 -24.42 56.82
N ILE A 608 -17.49 -23.83 57.11
CA ILE A 608 -18.44 -24.33 58.11
C ILE A 608 -19.06 -25.66 57.67
N ASP A 609 -19.48 -25.77 56.41
CA ASP A 609 -20.06 -26.99 55.84
C ASP A 609 -19.06 -28.16 55.83
N GLU A 610 -17.80 -27.87 55.55
CA GLU A 610 -16.67 -28.80 55.62
C GLU A 610 -16.21 -29.08 57.07
N LYS A 611 -16.82 -28.44 58.07
CA LYS A 611 -16.50 -28.54 59.51
C LYS A 611 -15.05 -28.20 59.86
N ARG A 612 -14.46 -27.28 59.10
CA ARG A 612 -13.11 -26.76 59.35
C ARG A 612 -13.08 -25.90 60.62
N ARG A 613 -11.95 -25.89 61.32
CA ARG A 613 -11.78 -25.09 62.56
C ARG A 613 -11.58 -23.63 62.19
N ILE A 614 -12.54 -22.77 62.54
CA ILE A 614 -12.41 -21.32 62.36
C ILE A 614 -11.71 -20.69 63.56
N ALA A 615 -10.64 -19.94 63.33
CA ALA A 615 -9.87 -19.26 64.36
C ALA A 615 -9.69 -17.77 64.03
N VAL A 616 -9.77 -16.93 65.06
CA VAL A 616 -9.53 -15.49 64.98
C VAL A 616 -8.20 -15.19 65.68
N LEU A 617 -7.31 -14.50 64.97
CA LEU A 617 -6.01 -14.08 65.47
C LEU A 617 -5.92 -12.55 65.50
N PRO A 618 -5.56 -11.93 66.63
CA PRO A 618 -5.23 -10.52 66.65
C PRO A 618 -3.97 -10.26 65.81
N THR A 619 -4.06 -9.29 64.91
CA THR A 619 -2.99 -8.93 63.97
C THR A 619 -1.91 -8.09 64.64
#